data_AF-A0A6A6EGP6-F1
#
_entry.id   AF-A0A6A6EGP6-F1
#
_cell.length_a   1.000
_cell.length_b   1.000
_cell.length_c   1.000
_cell.angle_alpha   90.00
_cell.angle_beta   90.00
_cell.angle_gamma   90.00
#
_symmetry.space_group_name_H-M   'P 1'
#
loop_
_entity.id
_entity.type
_entity.pdbx_description
1 polymer ?
#
loop_
_entity_poly.entity_id
_entity_poly.type
_entity_poly.pdbx_seq_one_letter_code
_entity_poly.pdbx_strand_id
1 'polypeptide(L)'
;MASTRWKMMMDTALDHAIDKRKANIISMSFGWEHDGHEGLRETIAGNKDVLLFAATSNDGRGIKYPARAEEVIAVDAAHSNGKPSSDNPSQSNEKLERFTALGVDIQSVVQTERKSGTSFATPVAAGTAALLLEFAKQPPLCHSQKVLTRLNTRSDMLRVFREILCWENGDFKFIDISKFEHFCGEDEYGKKEIWFHWRSRRYQAAKTIVNLLRKRYGENFARDMEEECERELQLQTRSG
;
A
#
# COMPACT_ATOMS: atom_id res chain seq x y z
N MET A 1 -26.93 -3.87 24.15
CA MET A 1 -25.91 -3.04 24.84
C MET A 1 -24.46 -3.49 24.62
N ALA A 2 -24.15 -4.77 24.37
CA ALA A 2 -22.78 -5.20 24.05
C ALA A 2 -22.23 -4.69 22.69
N SER A 3 -23.12 -4.35 21.74
CA SER A 3 -22.78 -3.90 20.38
C SER A 3 -22.13 -2.51 20.29
N THR A 4 -22.29 -1.65 21.31
CA THR A 4 -21.79 -0.27 21.26
C THR A 4 -20.40 -0.14 21.90
N ARG A 5 -20.08 -0.98 22.88
CA ARG A 5 -18.85 -0.87 23.68
C ARG A 5 -17.58 -1.15 22.88
N TRP A 6 -17.59 -2.11 21.96
CA TRP A 6 -16.42 -2.39 21.12
C TRP A 6 -16.19 -1.32 20.05
N LYS A 7 -17.26 -0.70 19.54
CA LYS A 7 -17.16 0.42 18.60
C LYS A 7 -16.46 1.59 19.27
N MET A 8 -16.86 1.93 20.50
CA MET A 8 -16.28 3.00 21.34
C MET A 8 -14.81 2.81 21.74
N MET A 9 -14.17 1.68 21.40
CA MET A 9 -12.75 1.45 21.68
C MET A 9 -11.89 1.52 20.41
N MET A 10 -12.49 1.75 19.24
CA MET A 10 -11.77 1.73 17.97
C MET A 10 -10.88 2.96 17.80
N ASP A 11 -11.36 4.13 18.19
CA ASP A 11 -10.55 5.36 18.26
C ASP A 11 -9.34 5.15 19.18
N THR A 12 -9.55 4.65 20.39
CA THR A 12 -8.50 4.36 21.37
C THR A 12 -7.48 3.34 20.82
N ALA A 13 -7.95 2.34 20.09
CA ALA A 13 -7.08 1.34 19.46
C ALA A 13 -6.24 1.95 18.33
N LEU A 14 -6.84 2.80 17.49
CA LEU A 14 -6.12 3.53 16.45
C LEU A 14 -5.12 4.50 17.06
N ASP A 15 -5.51 5.33 18.02
CA ASP A 15 -4.62 6.25 18.73
C ASP A 15 -3.44 5.49 19.36
N HIS A 16 -3.69 4.33 19.97
CA HIS A 16 -2.62 3.50 20.50
C HIS A 16 -1.66 3.01 19.39
N ALA A 17 -2.18 2.54 18.27
CA ALA A 17 -1.37 2.08 17.14
C ALA A 17 -0.52 3.22 16.55
N ILE A 18 -1.10 4.42 16.44
CA ILE A 18 -0.47 5.60 15.86
C ILE A 18 0.53 6.20 16.84
N ASP A 19 0.11 6.56 18.05
CA ASP A 19 0.91 7.35 18.97
C ASP A 19 1.88 6.52 19.79
N LYS A 20 1.49 5.31 20.20
CA LYS A 20 2.31 4.45 21.07
C LYS A 20 3.12 3.45 20.28
N ARG A 21 2.53 2.82 19.26
CA ARG A 21 3.23 1.84 18.43
C ARG A 21 3.93 2.45 17.22
N LYS A 22 3.65 3.72 16.89
CA LYS A 22 4.25 4.44 15.75
C LYS A 22 4.05 3.67 14.43
N ALA A 23 2.86 3.11 14.24
CA ALA A 23 2.53 2.35 13.05
C ALA A 23 2.56 3.26 11.81
N ASN A 24 3.24 2.80 10.75
CA ASN A 24 3.17 3.44 9.43
C ASN A 24 1.90 3.04 8.66
N ILE A 25 1.36 1.86 8.96
CA ILE A 25 0.23 1.25 8.25
C ILE A 25 -0.73 0.64 9.28
N ILE A 26 -2.02 0.86 9.10
CA ILE A 26 -3.09 0.20 9.86
C ILE A 26 -4.00 -0.54 8.89
N SER A 27 -4.18 -1.84 9.13
CA SER A 27 -5.08 -2.72 8.37
C SER A 27 -6.37 -2.93 9.16
N MET A 28 -7.49 -2.50 8.60
CA MET A 28 -8.82 -2.51 9.23
C MET A 28 -9.74 -3.48 8.48
N SER A 29 -9.63 -4.77 8.81
CA SER A 29 -10.52 -5.82 8.28
C SER A 29 -11.89 -5.85 8.99
N PHE A 30 -12.49 -4.68 9.23
CA PHE A 30 -13.79 -4.51 9.87
C PHE A 30 -14.55 -3.34 9.23
N GLY A 31 -15.88 -3.32 9.40
CA GLY A 31 -16.67 -2.15 9.04
C GLY A 31 -18.14 -2.27 9.42
N TRP A 32 -18.86 -1.15 9.36
CA TRP A 32 -20.30 -1.06 9.62
C TRP A 32 -20.97 0.06 8.81
N GLU A 33 -22.30 0.05 8.76
CA GLU A 33 -23.08 0.95 7.90
C GLU A 33 -23.01 2.43 8.30
N HIS A 34 -23.07 2.77 9.60
CA HIS A 34 -23.20 4.16 10.07
C HIS A 34 -21.90 4.74 10.63
N ASP A 35 -21.45 5.89 10.15
CA ASP A 35 -20.27 6.65 10.62
C ASP A 35 -20.57 7.48 11.88
N GLY A 36 -21.44 6.98 12.76
CA GLY A 36 -21.86 7.68 13.98
C GLY A 36 -20.81 7.70 15.10
N HIS A 37 -19.58 7.29 14.83
CA HIS A 37 -18.49 7.30 15.81
C HIS A 37 -17.58 8.49 15.54
N GLU A 38 -17.82 9.59 16.25
CA GLU A 38 -17.09 10.85 16.09
C GLU A 38 -15.58 10.70 16.37
N GLY A 39 -15.19 10.13 17.50
CA GLY A 39 -13.77 9.93 17.83
C GLY A 39 -12.99 9.16 16.76
N LEU A 40 -13.55 8.09 16.21
CA LEU A 40 -12.90 7.34 15.12
C LEU A 40 -12.77 8.18 13.84
N ARG A 41 -13.76 9.02 13.52
CA ARG A 41 -13.68 9.94 12.39
C ARG A 41 -12.59 10.98 12.58
N GLU A 42 -12.51 11.55 13.78
CA GLU A 42 -11.48 12.51 14.13
C GLU A 42 -10.08 11.89 14.08
N THR A 43 -9.89 10.69 14.64
CA THR A 43 -8.63 9.94 14.52
C THR A 43 -8.28 9.67 13.06
N ILE A 44 -9.24 9.22 12.23
CA ILE A 44 -8.97 8.96 10.80
C ILE A 44 -8.60 10.25 10.04
N ALA A 45 -9.37 11.33 10.23
CA ALA A 45 -9.17 12.61 9.53
C ALA A 45 -7.91 13.36 10.00
N GLY A 46 -7.55 13.20 11.28
CA GLY A 46 -6.39 13.85 11.90
C GLY A 46 -5.05 13.26 11.48
N ASN A 47 -5.02 12.03 10.96
CA ASN A 47 -3.79 11.29 10.70
C ASN A 47 -3.44 11.24 9.21
N LYS A 48 -2.48 12.07 8.79
CA LYS A 48 -2.05 12.19 7.38
C LYS A 48 -0.78 11.41 7.03
N ASP A 49 -0.03 10.98 8.04
CA ASP A 49 1.25 10.29 7.90
C ASP A 49 1.19 8.78 8.19
N VAL A 50 -0.03 8.24 8.34
CA VAL A 50 -0.31 6.81 8.53
C VAL A 50 -1.20 6.34 7.39
N LEU A 51 -0.82 5.24 6.76
CA LEU A 51 -1.62 4.64 5.69
C LEU A 51 -2.72 3.76 6.30
N LEU A 52 -3.96 4.11 6.03
CA LEU A 52 -5.13 3.40 6.54
C LEU A 52 -5.74 2.56 5.42
N PHE A 53 -5.80 1.24 5.59
CA PHE A 53 -6.45 0.33 4.66
C PHE A 53 -7.68 -0.30 5.32
N ALA A 54 -8.80 -0.39 4.61
CA ALA A 54 -10.00 -1.01 5.17
C ALA A 54 -10.80 -1.84 4.17
N ALA A 55 -11.41 -2.89 4.69
CA ALA A 55 -12.32 -3.77 3.96
C ALA A 55 -13.63 -3.07 3.62
N THR A 56 -14.05 -3.11 2.36
CA THR A 56 -15.27 -2.42 1.89
C THR A 56 -16.57 -3.10 2.36
N SER A 57 -16.87 -4.30 1.85
CA SER A 57 -17.93 -5.19 2.30
C SER A 57 -17.83 -6.57 1.63
N ASN A 58 -18.60 -7.55 2.12
CA ASN A 58 -18.71 -8.91 1.55
C ASN A 58 -20.18 -9.34 1.32
N ASP A 59 -21.12 -8.39 1.28
CA ASP A 59 -22.55 -8.66 1.16
C ASP A 59 -23.16 -8.07 -0.12
N GLY A 60 -22.32 -7.59 -1.05
CA GLY A 60 -22.75 -6.91 -2.27
C GLY A 60 -23.48 -5.57 -2.06
N ARG A 61 -23.57 -5.09 -0.80
CA ARG A 61 -24.19 -3.80 -0.45
C ARG A 61 -23.15 -2.69 -0.50
N GLY A 62 -23.52 -1.48 -0.04
CA GLY A 62 -22.65 -0.31 -0.07
C GLY A 62 -21.35 -0.45 0.74
N ILE A 63 -20.45 0.52 0.57
CA ILE A 63 -19.17 0.51 1.28
C ILE A 63 -19.35 0.87 2.75
N LYS A 64 -18.83 0.00 3.63
CA LYS A 64 -18.89 0.20 5.08
C LYS A 64 -17.88 1.25 5.54
N TYR A 65 -18.19 1.90 6.66
CA TYR A 65 -17.24 2.71 7.40
C TYR A 65 -16.31 1.79 8.21
N PRO A 66 -14.98 2.02 8.27
CA PRO A 66 -14.25 3.22 7.81
C PRO A 66 -13.80 3.23 6.35
N ALA A 67 -14.01 2.16 5.57
CA ALA A 67 -13.51 2.09 4.19
C ALA A 67 -14.02 3.21 3.28
N ARG A 68 -15.22 3.74 3.53
CA ARG A 68 -15.75 4.90 2.78
C ARG A 68 -15.16 6.27 3.14
N ALA A 69 -14.30 6.36 4.16
CA ALA A 69 -13.68 7.63 4.54
C ALA A 69 -12.63 8.05 3.49
N GLU A 70 -12.51 9.35 3.22
CA GLU A 70 -11.61 9.88 2.17
C GLU A 70 -10.13 9.61 2.48
N GLU A 71 -9.77 9.57 3.76
CA GLU A 71 -8.43 9.30 4.27
C GLU A 71 -8.07 7.82 4.27
N VAL A 72 -9.04 6.94 3.96
CA VAL A 72 -8.85 5.49 3.96
C VAL A 72 -8.68 4.98 2.53
N ILE A 73 -7.84 3.96 2.38
CA ILE A 73 -7.67 3.21 1.14
C ILE A 73 -8.63 2.02 1.21
N ALA A 74 -9.71 2.12 0.43
CA ALA A 74 -10.74 1.10 0.34
C ALA A 74 -10.25 -0.12 -0.45
N VAL A 75 -10.40 -1.31 0.14
CA VAL A 75 -9.92 -2.58 -0.45
C VAL A 75 -11.07 -3.55 -0.67
N ASP A 76 -11.29 -3.87 -1.94
CA ASP A 76 -12.17 -4.92 -2.43
C ASP A 76 -11.41 -6.25 -2.61
N ALA A 77 -12.15 -7.37 -2.69
CA ALA A 77 -11.57 -8.69 -2.89
C ALA A 77 -11.50 -9.07 -4.37
N ALA A 78 -10.44 -9.76 -4.76
CA ALA A 78 -10.29 -10.35 -6.08
C ALA A 78 -9.76 -11.77 -6.01
N HIS A 79 -10.03 -12.51 -7.08
CA HIS A 79 -9.44 -13.81 -7.36
C HIS A 79 -7.96 -13.66 -7.76
N SER A 80 -7.22 -14.77 -7.78
CA SER A 80 -5.80 -14.81 -8.18
C SER A 80 -5.54 -14.34 -9.61
N ASN A 81 -6.53 -14.36 -10.48
CA ASN A 81 -6.45 -13.83 -11.85
C ASN A 81 -6.82 -12.32 -11.95
N GLY A 82 -6.93 -11.63 -10.82
CA GLY A 82 -7.27 -10.21 -10.74
C GLY A 82 -8.75 -9.88 -10.98
N LYS A 83 -9.62 -10.87 -11.26
CA LYS A 83 -11.06 -10.61 -11.37
C LYS A 83 -11.64 -10.25 -10.00
N PRO A 84 -12.48 -9.21 -9.90
CA PRO A 84 -13.15 -8.84 -8.66
C PRO A 84 -14.12 -9.95 -8.21
N SER A 85 -14.28 -10.09 -6.89
CA SER A 85 -15.34 -10.92 -6.31
C SER A 85 -16.72 -10.35 -6.61
N SER A 86 -17.71 -11.23 -6.82
CA SER A 86 -19.12 -10.86 -6.95
C SER A 86 -19.72 -10.27 -5.67
N ASP A 87 -19.09 -10.51 -4.53
CA ASP A 87 -19.57 -10.06 -3.21
C ASP A 87 -19.11 -8.63 -2.86
N ASN A 88 -18.28 -8.03 -3.71
CA ASN A 88 -17.86 -6.64 -3.54
C ASN A 88 -19.05 -5.68 -3.76
N PRO A 89 -19.02 -4.49 -3.14
CA PRO A 89 -19.95 -3.41 -3.45
C PRO A 89 -19.95 -3.02 -4.93
N SER A 90 -21.13 -2.64 -5.45
CA SER A 90 -21.27 -2.12 -6.82
C SER A 90 -20.35 -0.92 -7.07
N GLN A 91 -19.70 -0.90 -8.24
CA GLN A 91 -18.90 0.20 -8.77
C GLN A 91 -19.75 1.45 -9.10
N SER A 92 -21.05 1.28 -9.38
CA SER A 92 -21.84 2.27 -10.11
C SER A 92 -22.19 3.54 -9.34
N ASN A 93 -22.04 3.55 -8.01
CA ASN A 93 -22.69 4.57 -7.17
C ASN A 93 -21.73 5.41 -6.32
N GLU A 94 -20.42 5.17 -6.36
CA GLU A 94 -19.49 5.82 -5.44
C GLU A 94 -18.29 6.44 -6.16
N LYS A 95 -18.02 7.73 -5.92
CA LYS A 95 -16.82 8.46 -6.41
C LYS A 95 -15.53 8.05 -5.68
N LEU A 96 -15.60 7.04 -4.83
CA LEU A 96 -14.48 6.58 -4.01
C LEU A 96 -13.55 5.71 -4.86
N GLU A 97 -12.28 6.09 -4.95
CA GLU A 97 -11.27 5.21 -5.55
C GLU A 97 -11.09 3.96 -4.69
N ARG A 98 -11.26 2.78 -5.32
CA ARG A 98 -11.06 1.48 -4.69
C ARG A 98 -9.94 0.71 -5.36
N PHE A 99 -9.28 -0.11 -4.56
CA PHE A 99 -8.31 -1.09 -5.03
C PHE A 99 -8.84 -2.48 -4.75
N THR A 100 -8.55 -3.43 -5.64
CA THR A 100 -8.77 -4.85 -5.36
C THR A 100 -7.45 -5.50 -4.99
N ALA A 101 -7.49 -6.49 -4.10
CA ALA A 101 -6.35 -7.33 -3.80
C ALA A 101 -6.79 -8.79 -3.67
N LEU A 102 -5.83 -9.71 -3.70
CA LEU A 102 -6.08 -11.13 -3.53
C LEU A 102 -6.85 -11.39 -2.23
N GLY A 103 -8.09 -11.86 -2.35
CA GLY A 103 -9.02 -12.01 -1.23
C GLY A 103 -10.03 -13.13 -1.39
N VAL A 104 -9.95 -13.92 -2.46
CA VAL A 104 -10.81 -15.08 -2.71
C VAL A 104 -10.01 -16.37 -2.65
N ASP A 105 -10.55 -17.41 -2.02
CA ASP A 105 -9.95 -18.72 -1.83
C ASP A 105 -8.60 -18.70 -1.09
N ILE A 106 -8.52 -17.86 -0.06
CA ILE A 106 -7.31 -17.61 0.74
C ILE A 106 -7.22 -18.57 1.92
N GLN A 107 -6.12 -19.30 2.01
CA GLN A 107 -5.79 -20.09 3.19
C GLN A 107 -5.05 -19.20 4.20
N SER A 108 -5.55 -19.17 5.44
CA SER A 108 -4.91 -18.39 6.52
C SER A 108 -4.01 -19.27 7.38
N VAL A 109 -3.10 -18.65 8.15
CA VAL A 109 -2.21 -19.38 9.06
C VAL A 109 -2.93 -20.05 10.24
N VAL A 110 -4.18 -19.64 10.52
CA VAL A 110 -4.97 -20.14 11.66
C VAL A 110 -6.03 -21.16 11.26
N GLN A 111 -6.33 -21.31 9.97
CA GLN A 111 -7.41 -22.16 9.46
C GLN A 111 -6.97 -22.88 8.19
N THR A 112 -7.24 -24.18 8.12
CA THR A 112 -6.95 -25.02 6.96
C THR A 112 -7.89 -24.76 5.79
N GLU A 113 -9.12 -24.32 6.08
CA GLU A 113 -10.11 -23.97 5.08
C GLU A 113 -9.76 -22.66 4.39
N ARG A 114 -9.94 -22.65 3.06
CA ARG A 114 -9.85 -21.44 2.25
C ARG A 114 -11.09 -20.58 2.46
N LYS A 115 -10.90 -19.28 2.61
CA LYS A 115 -11.95 -18.29 2.83
C LYS A 115 -11.84 -17.12 1.87
N SER A 116 -12.95 -16.44 1.69
CA SER A 116 -13.09 -15.34 0.74
C SER A 116 -13.68 -14.12 1.43
N GLY A 117 -13.17 -12.94 1.07
CA GLY A 117 -13.69 -11.67 1.53
C GLY A 117 -12.65 -10.55 1.54
N THR A 118 -13.14 -9.32 1.55
CA THR A 118 -12.38 -8.07 1.65
C THR A 118 -11.52 -8.00 2.91
N SER A 119 -11.93 -8.70 3.98
CA SER A 119 -11.11 -8.90 5.19
C SER A 119 -9.79 -9.62 4.94
N PHE A 120 -9.70 -10.46 3.90
CA PHE A 120 -8.45 -11.11 3.47
C PHE A 120 -7.67 -10.27 2.46
N ALA A 121 -8.37 -9.53 1.60
CA ALA A 121 -7.75 -8.61 0.65
C ALA A 121 -7.04 -7.42 1.32
N THR A 122 -7.65 -6.87 2.37
CA THR A 122 -7.15 -5.70 3.11
C THR A 122 -5.72 -5.90 3.64
N PRO A 123 -5.38 -6.98 4.38
CA PRO A 123 -4.02 -7.20 4.84
C PRO A 123 -3.05 -7.49 3.69
N VAL A 124 -3.50 -8.05 2.56
CA VAL A 124 -2.65 -8.20 1.37
C VAL A 124 -2.26 -6.83 0.82
N ALA A 125 -3.23 -5.92 0.61
CA ALA A 125 -2.95 -4.56 0.15
C ALA A 125 -2.04 -3.78 1.13
N ALA A 126 -2.32 -3.88 2.44
CA ALA A 126 -1.49 -3.27 3.47
C ALA A 126 -0.06 -3.85 3.48
N GLY A 127 0.10 -5.17 3.30
CA GLY A 127 1.39 -5.83 3.18
C GLY A 127 2.17 -5.39 1.95
N THR A 128 1.50 -5.24 0.80
CA THR A 128 2.09 -4.66 -0.42
C THR A 128 2.63 -3.25 -0.17
N ALA A 129 1.87 -2.40 0.55
CA ALA A 129 2.35 -1.05 0.91
C ALA A 129 3.56 -1.13 1.85
N ALA A 130 3.56 -2.07 2.80
CA ALA A 130 4.68 -2.29 3.70
C ALA A 130 5.96 -2.68 2.94
N LEU A 131 5.85 -3.55 1.93
CA LEU A 131 6.98 -3.93 1.07
C LEU A 131 7.55 -2.73 0.31
N LEU A 132 6.70 -1.80 -0.14
CA LEU A 132 7.15 -0.59 -0.80
C LEU A 132 7.86 0.38 0.16
N LEU A 133 7.33 0.54 1.39
CA LEU A 133 8.01 1.32 2.43
C LEU A 133 9.35 0.70 2.84
N GLU A 134 9.41 -0.64 2.89
CA GLU A 134 10.64 -1.38 3.18
C GLU A 134 11.66 -1.20 2.06
N PHE A 135 11.25 -1.30 0.79
CA PHE A 135 12.13 -1.00 -0.34
C PHE A 135 12.69 0.42 -0.28
N ALA A 136 11.88 1.40 0.12
CA ALA A 136 12.31 2.79 0.29
C ALA A 136 13.34 2.99 1.43
N LYS A 137 13.43 2.06 2.38
CA LYS A 137 14.44 2.05 3.46
C LYS A 137 15.75 1.41 3.06
N GLN A 138 15.85 0.86 1.85
CA GLN A 138 17.03 0.17 1.36
C GLN A 138 17.68 0.93 0.19
N PRO A 139 18.95 0.67 -0.14
CA PRO A 139 19.60 1.28 -1.31
C PRO A 139 18.87 0.93 -2.61
N PRO A 140 18.79 1.82 -3.60
CA PRO A 140 19.31 3.19 -3.55
C PRO A 140 18.38 4.18 -2.82
N LEU A 141 17.09 3.87 -2.65
CA LEU A 141 16.10 4.85 -2.18
C LEU A 141 16.38 5.42 -0.78
N CYS A 142 17.03 4.67 0.10
CA CYS A 142 17.38 5.12 1.45
C CYS A 142 18.25 6.39 1.46
N HIS A 143 18.97 6.66 0.36
CA HIS A 143 19.80 7.86 0.22
C HIS A 143 18.97 9.14 -0.03
N SER A 144 17.65 9.03 -0.16
CA SER A 144 16.74 10.18 -0.17
C SER A 144 15.55 9.94 0.77
N GLN A 145 15.71 10.34 2.03
CA GLN A 145 14.66 10.25 3.07
C GLN A 145 13.31 10.87 2.65
N LYS A 146 13.34 11.88 1.78
CA LYS A 146 12.16 12.53 1.19
C LYS A 146 11.23 11.52 0.52
N VAL A 147 11.77 10.47 -0.11
CA VAL A 147 10.97 9.41 -0.77
C VAL A 147 10.16 8.66 0.27
N LEU A 148 10.78 8.18 1.35
CA LEU A 148 10.08 7.47 2.42
C LEU A 148 9.01 8.36 3.06
N THR A 149 9.31 9.63 3.33
CA THR A 149 8.31 10.57 3.86
C THR A 149 7.11 10.72 2.93
N ARG A 150 7.33 10.84 1.61
CA ARG A 150 6.23 10.96 0.65
C ARG A 150 5.41 9.67 0.55
N LEU A 151 6.06 8.52 0.50
CA LEU A 151 5.37 7.22 0.44
C LEU A 151 4.52 6.92 1.69
N ASN A 152 4.81 7.51 2.85
CA ASN A 152 3.93 7.39 4.02
C ASN A 152 2.61 8.19 3.88
N THR A 153 2.50 9.07 2.89
CA THR A 153 1.25 9.80 2.63
C THR A 153 0.33 8.98 1.73
N ARG A 154 -0.98 8.97 2.05
CA ARG A 154 -1.99 8.29 1.22
C ARG A 154 -1.90 8.68 -0.25
N SER A 155 -1.84 9.99 -0.54
CA SER A 155 -1.89 10.51 -1.91
C SER A 155 -0.76 9.99 -2.79
N ASP A 156 0.48 10.00 -2.28
CA ASP A 156 1.63 9.53 -3.06
C ASP A 156 1.75 8.00 -3.05
N MET A 157 1.34 7.31 -1.97
CA MET A 157 1.23 5.86 -1.95
C MET A 157 0.25 5.37 -3.02
N LEU A 158 -0.95 5.95 -3.10
CA LEU A 158 -1.96 5.59 -4.11
C LEU A 158 -1.45 5.84 -5.54
N ARG A 159 -0.70 6.92 -5.75
CA ARG A 159 -0.07 7.21 -7.03
C ARG A 159 0.91 6.11 -7.43
N VAL A 160 1.78 5.69 -6.52
CA VAL A 160 2.76 4.63 -6.81
C VAL A 160 2.08 3.28 -6.99
N PHE A 161 1.07 2.97 -6.18
CA PHE A 161 0.24 1.78 -6.35
C PHE A 161 -0.35 1.70 -7.74
N ARG A 162 -1.04 2.75 -8.18
CA ARG A 162 -1.73 2.78 -9.47
C ARG A 162 -0.77 2.53 -10.64
N GLU A 163 0.37 3.20 -10.62
CA GLU A 163 1.28 3.23 -11.76
C GLU A 163 2.25 2.04 -11.80
N ILE A 164 2.67 1.53 -10.64
CA ILE A 164 3.69 0.49 -10.56
C ILE A 164 3.08 -0.86 -10.21
N LEU A 165 2.23 -0.91 -9.20
CA LEU A 165 1.80 -2.18 -8.56
C LEU A 165 0.42 -2.64 -9.00
N CYS A 166 -0.34 -1.79 -9.71
CA CYS A 166 -1.66 -2.15 -10.20
C CYS A 166 -1.62 -2.52 -11.68
N TRP A 167 -2.56 -3.36 -12.10
CA TRP A 167 -3.01 -3.37 -13.48
C TRP A 167 -4.53 -3.15 -13.50
N GLU A 168 -4.98 -2.50 -14.56
CA GLU A 168 -6.39 -2.15 -14.72
C GLU A 168 -7.10 -3.24 -15.53
N ASN A 169 -8.25 -3.69 -15.02
CA ASN A 169 -9.14 -4.61 -15.72
C ASN A 169 -10.55 -4.03 -15.67
N GLY A 170 -10.92 -3.25 -16.69
CA GLY A 170 -12.10 -2.39 -16.63
C GLY A 170 -11.95 -1.33 -15.54
N ASP A 171 -12.95 -1.18 -14.68
CA ASP A 171 -12.95 -0.20 -13.59
C ASP A 171 -12.19 -0.67 -12.33
N PHE A 172 -11.53 -1.83 -12.37
CA PHE A 172 -10.88 -2.44 -11.21
C PHE A 172 -9.37 -2.21 -11.23
N LYS A 173 -8.82 -1.78 -10.09
CA LYS A 173 -7.38 -1.56 -9.87
C LYS A 173 -6.83 -2.68 -8.99
N PHE A 174 -6.39 -3.76 -9.61
CA PHE A 174 -5.88 -4.92 -8.88
C PHE A 174 -4.44 -4.72 -8.48
N ILE A 175 -4.18 -4.77 -7.17
CA ILE A 175 -2.85 -4.76 -6.57
C ILE A 175 -2.20 -6.11 -6.84
N ASP A 176 -1.21 -6.10 -7.72
CA ASP A 176 -0.45 -7.27 -8.15
C ASP A 176 0.90 -7.32 -7.44
N ILE A 177 0.98 -8.19 -6.42
CA ILE A 177 2.20 -8.39 -5.64
C ILE A 177 3.34 -9.00 -6.47
N SER A 178 3.04 -9.69 -7.57
CA SER A 178 4.08 -10.30 -8.41
C SER A 178 5.00 -9.26 -9.05
N LYS A 179 4.52 -8.02 -9.20
CA LYS A 179 5.33 -6.90 -9.73
C LYS A 179 6.55 -6.54 -8.87
N PHE A 180 6.61 -7.00 -7.61
CA PHE A 180 7.82 -6.86 -6.79
C PHE A 180 9.00 -7.71 -7.28
N GLU A 181 8.80 -8.68 -8.17
CA GLU A 181 9.91 -9.40 -8.82
C GLU A 181 10.92 -8.43 -9.45
N HIS A 182 10.45 -7.30 -10.00
CA HIS A 182 11.28 -6.27 -10.60
C HIS A 182 12.02 -5.38 -9.59
N PHE A 183 11.73 -5.51 -8.30
CA PHE A 183 12.37 -4.76 -7.21
C PHE A 183 13.51 -5.56 -6.54
N CYS A 184 13.50 -6.87 -6.74
CA CYS A 184 14.53 -7.77 -6.25
C CYS A 184 15.87 -7.41 -6.92
N GLY A 185 16.92 -7.26 -6.10
CA GLY A 185 18.27 -6.98 -6.58
C GLY A 185 19.00 -8.24 -7.05
N GLU A 186 18.30 -9.17 -7.68
CA GLU A 186 18.85 -10.40 -8.24
C GLU A 186 18.56 -10.42 -9.73
N ASP A 187 19.55 -10.81 -10.53
CA ASP A 187 19.36 -11.02 -11.96
C ASP A 187 18.57 -12.32 -12.23
N GLU A 188 18.30 -12.63 -13.50
CA GLU A 188 17.56 -13.83 -13.89
C GLU A 188 18.25 -15.16 -13.50
N TYR A 189 19.49 -15.11 -13.02
CA TYR A 189 20.27 -16.24 -12.53
C TYR A 189 20.42 -16.25 -11.00
N GLY A 190 19.72 -15.36 -10.28
CA GLY A 190 19.78 -15.26 -8.82
C GLY A 190 21.04 -14.59 -8.29
N LYS A 191 21.84 -13.94 -9.16
CA LYS A 191 23.05 -13.23 -8.73
C LYS A 191 22.68 -11.82 -8.29
N LYS A 192 23.20 -11.41 -7.13
CA LYS A 192 22.99 -10.04 -6.62
C LYS A 192 23.50 -9.00 -7.62
N GLU A 193 22.58 -8.19 -8.11
CA GLU A 193 22.86 -7.03 -8.93
C GLU A 193 23.50 -5.90 -8.11
N ILE A 194 24.31 -5.09 -8.78
CA ILE A 194 24.89 -3.89 -8.20
C ILE A 194 23.82 -2.81 -8.15
N TRP A 195 23.32 -2.51 -6.97
CA TRP A 195 22.14 -1.64 -6.74
C TRP A 195 22.30 -0.20 -7.26
N PHE A 196 23.53 0.31 -7.38
CA PHE A 196 23.83 1.65 -7.88
C PHE A 196 24.03 1.70 -9.40
N HIS A 197 24.14 0.53 -10.06
CA HIS A 197 24.33 0.48 -11.50
C HIS A 197 23.01 0.77 -12.22
N TRP A 198 23.02 1.71 -13.17
CA TRP A 198 21.81 2.20 -13.84
C TRP A 198 21.05 1.14 -14.66
N ARG A 199 21.72 0.06 -15.06
CA ARG A 199 21.10 -1.10 -15.72
C ARG A 199 20.49 -2.13 -14.75
N SER A 200 20.73 -2.02 -13.44
CA SER A 200 20.14 -2.95 -12.49
C SER A 200 18.63 -2.73 -12.40
N ARG A 201 17.88 -3.82 -12.26
CA ARG A 201 16.42 -3.81 -12.07
C ARG A 201 16.06 -2.99 -10.84
N ARG A 202 16.85 -3.17 -9.78
CA ARG A 202 16.70 -2.44 -8.52
C ARG A 202 16.82 -0.92 -8.68
N TYR A 203 17.84 -0.44 -9.38
CA TYR A 203 17.98 0.99 -9.67
C TYR A 203 16.82 1.51 -10.51
N GLN A 204 16.39 0.75 -11.53
CA GLN A 204 15.28 1.13 -12.40
C GLN A 204 13.94 1.22 -11.65
N ALA A 205 13.67 0.27 -10.74
CA ALA A 205 12.50 0.33 -9.86
C ALA A 205 12.51 1.57 -8.97
N ALA A 206 13.65 1.86 -8.32
CA ALA A 206 13.82 3.07 -7.52
C ALA A 206 13.64 4.35 -8.35
N LYS A 207 14.25 4.41 -9.54
CA LYS A 207 14.14 5.54 -10.47
C LYS A 207 12.71 5.75 -10.94
N THR A 208 11.94 4.67 -11.14
CA THR A 208 10.53 4.75 -11.52
C THR A 208 9.69 5.43 -10.43
N ILE A 209 9.89 5.05 -9.17
CA ILE A 209 9.25 5.70 -8.00
C ILE A 209 9.64 7.19 -7.95
N VAL A 210 10.94 7.49 -8.04
CA VAL A 210 11.45 8.87 -8.01
C VAL A 210 10.84 9.70 -9.13
N ASN A 211 10.80 9.19 -10.36
CA ASN A 211 10.21 9.89 -11.50
C ASN A 211 8.71 10.18 -11.31
N LEU A 212 7.96 9.24 -10.72
CA LEU A 212 6.55 9.48 -10.38
C LEU A 212 6.37 10.60 -9.36
N LEU A 213 7.24 10.67 -8.35
CA LEU A 213 7.21 11.73 -7.34
C LEU A 213 7.69 13.07 -7.91
N ARG A 214 8.68 13.08 -8.81
CA ARG A 214 9.17 14.28 -9.52
C ARG A 214 8.09 15.01 -10.30
N LYS A 215 7.14 14.26 -10.90
CA LYS A 215 5.97 14.85 -11.58
C LYS A 215 5.14 15.76 -10.66
N ARG A 216 5.28 15.65 -9.32
CA ARG A 216 4.60 16.52 -8.33
C ARG A 216 5.55 17.50 -7.64
N TYR A 217 6.75 17.05 -7.30
CA TYR A 217 7.67 17.78 -6.43
C TYR A 217 8.84 18.46 -7.18
N GLY A 218 8.86 18.38 -8.50
CA GLY A 218 9.87 18.98 -9.37
C GLY A 218 11.04 18.03 -9.68
N GLU A 219 11.79 18.38 -10.71
CA GLU A 219 12.85 17.52 -11.29
C GLU A 219 13.99 17.21 -10.31
N ASN A 220 14.27 18.11 -9.38
CA ASN A 220 15.33 17.94 -8.36
C ASN A 220 14.91 17.01 -7.20
N PHE A 221 13.68 16.49 -7.18
CA PHE A 221 13.25 15.61 -6.10
C PHE A 221 14.09 14.31 -6.09
N ALA A 222 14.60 13.95 -4.90
CA ALA A 222 15.45 12.79 -4.67
C ALA A 222 16.74 12.74 -5.51
N ARG A 223 17.31 13.89 -5.89
CA ARG A 223 18.63 13.95 -6.55
C ARG A 223 19.75 13.35 -5.71
N ASP A 224 19.65 13.49 -4.40
CA ASP A 224 20.54 12.90 -3.38
C ASP A 224 20.75 11.39 -3.60
N MET A 225 19.71 10.67 -4.05
CA MET A 225 19.79 9.24 -4.40
C MET A 225 20.74 8.97 -5.58
N GLU A 226 20.67 9.82 -6.61
CA GLU A 226 21.42 9.65 -7.85
C GLU A 226 22.88 10.03 -7.67
N GLU A 227 23.13 11.11 -6.94
CA GLU A 227 24.47 11.56 -6.56
C GLU A 227 25.21 10.46 -5.79
N GLU A 228 24.52 9.75 -4.90
CA GLU A 228 25.11 8.60 -4.20
C GLU A 228 25.42 7.44 -5.14
N CYS A 229 24.48 7.07 -6.03
CA CYS A 229 24.73 5.99 -6.99
C CYS A 229 25.93 6.30 -7.90
N GLU A 230 26.07 7.56 -8.32
CA GLU A 230 27.23 8.01 -9.10
C GLU A 230 28.53 7.93 -8.30
N ARG A 231 28.51 8.33 -7.02
CA ARG A 231 29.65 8.22 -6.11
C ARG A 231 30.12 6.77 -5.98
N GLU A 232 29.21 5.83 -5.76
CA GLU A 232 29.52 4.40 -5.63
C GLU A 232 30.08 3.81 -6.93
N LEU A 233 29.51 4.19 -8.08
CA LEU A 233 30.03 3.77 -9.38
C LEU A 233 31.48 4.24 -9.60
N GLN A 234 31.79 5.49 -9.24
CA GLN A 234 33.15 6.03 -9.34
C GLN A 234 34.14 5.29 -8.42
N LEU A 235 33.73 4.96 -7.20
CA LEU A 235 34.58 4.18 -6.29
C LEU A 235 34.88 2.79 -6.84
N GLN A 236 33.88 2.10 -7.38
CA GLN A 236 34.08 0.78 -7.99
C GLN A 236 35.08 0.83 -9.15
N THR A 237 34.99 1.86 -10.02
CA THR A 237 35.92 2.01 -11.16
C THR A 237 37.35 2.34 -10.78
N ARG A 238 37.59 2.86 -9.56
CA ARG A 238 38.94 3.17 -9.06
C ARG A 238 39.61 1.98 -8.37
N SER A 239 38.84 0.95 -8.01
CA SER A 239 39.32 -0.23 -7.29
C SER A 239 39.57 -1.45 -8.18
N GLY A 240 39.26 -1.37 -9.48
CA GLY A 240 39.53 -2.40 -10.49
C GLY A 240 40.55 -1.93 -11.51
#